data_AF-A0A2T1DIG6-F1
#
_entry.id   AF-A0A2T1DIG6-F1
#
_cell.length_a   1.000
_cell.length_b   1.000
_cell.length_c   1.000
_cell.angle_alpha   90.00
_cell.angle_beta   90.00
_cell.angle_gamma   90.00
#
_symmetry.space_group_name_H-M   'P 1'
#
loop_
_entity.id
_entity.type
_entity.pdbx_description
1 polymer ?
#
loop_
_entity_poly.entity_id
_entity_poly.type
_entity_poly.pdbx_seq_one_letter_code
_entity_poly.pdbx_strand_id
1 'polypeptide(L)'
;MQQENKYPELENDLSRLTSAFATRSTTIGKEVIASLRCRMTLRDVAGMVLVSLERLVWQDQLAFCWAVENTVPGYVMREIRRITSITVYKRLIDRGLDPGQDFSVDAKGNILFTDRAKTTAFS
;
A
#
# COMPACT_ATOMS: atom_id res chain seq x y z
N MET A 1 23.96 -21.87 2.68
CA MET A 1 23.12 -20.88 3.39
C MET A 1 23.75 -19.51 3.16
N GLN A 2 23.16 -18.68 2.30
CA GLN A 2 23.56 -17.30 2.06
C GLN A 2 22.34 -16.41 2.32
N GLN A 3 22.18 -15.97 3.57
CA GLN A 3 21.05 -15.12 3.99
C GLN A 3 21.54 -13.76 4.52
N GLU A 4 22.84 -13.49 4.45
CA GLU A 4 23.51 -12.44 5.24
C GLU A 4 23.56 -11.03 4.61
N ASN A 5 23.14 -10.82 3.35
CA ASN A 5 23.35 -9.53 2.67
C ASN A 5 22.11 -8.86 2.05
N LYS A 6 20.89 -9.36 2.33
CA LYS A 6 19.66 -8.84 1.70
C LYS A 6 19.04 -7.62 2.38
N TYR A 7 19.30 -7.42 3.68
CA TYR A 7 18.69 -6.33 4.44
C TYR A 7 19.16 -4.92 4.02
N PRO A 8 20.48 -4.69 3.79
CA PRO A 8 20.96 -3.38 3.36
C PRO A 8 20.43 -2.98 1.97
N GLU A 9 20.35 -3.94 1.04
CA GLU A 9 19.84 -3.71 -0.31
C GLU A 9 18.35 -3.35 -0.28
N LEU A 10 17.55 -4.06 0.52
CA LEU A 10 16.12 -3.77 0.68
C LEU A 10 15.89 -2.38 1.27
N GLU A 11 16.65 -1.97 2.28
CA GLU A 11 16.53 -0.63 2.87
C GLU A 11 16.97 0.47 1.93
N ASN A 12 18.01 0.22 1.13
CA ASN A 12 18.41 1.15 0.08
C ASN A 12 17.29 1.32 -0.96
N ASP A 13 16.69 0.21 -1.42
CA ASP A 13 15.59 0.27 -2.37
C ASP A 13 14.34 0.97 -1.79
N LEU A 14 14.01 0.75 -0.51
CA LEU A 14 12.94 1.47 0.20
C LEU A 14 13.22 2.97 0.28
N SER A 15 14.45 3.34 0.63
CA SER A 15 14.86 4.75 0.72
C SER A 15 14.78 5.41 -0.66
N ARG A 16 15.30 4.75 -1.70
CA ARG A 16 15.26 5.21 -3.09
C ARG A 16 13.83 5.41 -3.57
N LEU A 17 12.93 4.47 -3.28
CA LEU A 17 11.52 4.57 -3.66
C LEU A 17 10.78 5.68 -2.90
N THR A 18 11.04 5.82 -1.60
CA THR A 18 10.48 6.92 -0.78
C THR A 18 10.92 8.28 -1.32
N SER A 19 12.22 8.46 -1.60
CA SER A 19 12.75 9.68 -2.20
C SER A 19 12.15 9.93 -3.60
N ALA A 20 12.00 8.89 -4.42
CA ALA A 20 11.37 9.03 -5.75
C ALA A 20 9.94 9.58 -5.64
N PHE A 21 9.14 9.12 -4.68
CA PHE A 21 7.81 9.67 -4.42
C PHE A 21 7.86 11.13 -3.92
N ALA A 22 8.81 11.47 -3.04
CA ALA A 22 8.97 12.83 -2.54
C ALA A 22 9.28 13.86 -3.64
N THR A 23 9.93 13.46 -4.74
CA THR A 23 10.21 14.34 -5.88
C THR A 23 8.96 14.85 -6.61
N ARG A 24 7.81 14.19 -6.41
CA ARG A 24 6.56 14.44 -7.17
C ARG A 24 6.76 14.38 -8.70
N SER A 25 7.63 13.48 -9.16
CA SER A 25 7.84 13.17 -10.58
C SER A 25 7.25 11.81 -10.93
N THR A 26 6.26 11.80 -11.82
CA THR A 26 5.57 10.55 -12.22
C THR A 26 6.53 9.63 -12.98
N THR A 27 7.43 10.21 -13.78
CA THR A 27 8.45 9.49 -14.54
C THR A 27 9.41 8.76 -13.60
N ILE A 28 10.04 9.49 -12.67
CA ILE A 28 11.03 8.90 -11.74
C ILE A 28 10.38 7.80 -10.90
N GLY A 29 9.22 8.06 -10.31
CA GLY A 29 8.55 7.07 -9.47
C GLY A 29 8.13 5.81 -10.24
N LYS A 30 7.60 5.95 -11.47
CA LYS A 30 7.23 4.81 -12.32
C LYS A 30 8.45 4.01 -12.76
N GLU A 31 9.56 4.66 -13.11
CA GLU A 31 10.81 3.99 -13.47
C GLU A 31 11.39 3.19 -12.31
N VAL A 32 11.39 3.74 -11.09
CA VAL A 32 11.85 3.02 -9.90
C VAL A 32 10.97 1.79 -9.63
N ILE A 33 9.64 1.93 -9.73
CA ILE A 33 8.70 0.80 -9.60
C ILE A 33 8.94 -0.25 -10.69
N ALA A 34 9.11 0.16 -11.95
CA ALA A 34 9.38 -0.75 -13.05
C ALA A 34 10.70 -1.51 -12.86
N SER A 35 11.76 -0.81 -12.44
CA SER A 35 13.06 -1.39 -12.09
C SER A 35 12.92 -2.46 -10.99
N LEU A 36 12.13 -2.19 -9.95
CA LEU A 36 11.85 -3.16 -8.88
C LEU A 36 11.07 -4.37 -9.42
N ARG A 37 10.06 -4.14 -10.27
CA ARG A 37 9.27 -5.20 -10.90
C ARG A 37 10.09 -6.17 -11.76
N CYS A 38 11.20 -5.72 -12.34
CA CYS A 38 12.10 -6.59 -13.11
C CYS A 38 12.82 -7.64 -12.25
N ARG A 39 12.97 -7.41 -10.94
CA ARG A 39 13.77 -8.27 -10.04
C ARG A 39 13.01 -8.85 -8.84
N MET A 40 11.77 -8.43 -8.62
CA MET A 40 10.94 -8.84 -7.48
C MET A 40 9.57 -9.33 -7.94
N THR A 41 8.81 -10.00 -7.05
CA THR A 41 7.42 -10.34 -7.34
C THR A 41 6.52 -9.09 -7.24
N LEU A 42 5.30 -9.16 -7.78
CA LEU A 42 4.36 -8.03 -7.66
C LEU A 42 4.01 -7.77 -6.19
N ARG A 43 3.88 -8.85 -5.41
CA ARG A 43 3.58 -8.79 -3.97
C ARG A 43 4.68 -8.06 -3.20
N ASP A 44 5.95 -8.36 -3.48
CA ASP A 44 7.09 -7.71 -2.82
C ASP A 44 7.14 -6.22 -3.16
N VAL A 45 6.97 -5.86 -4.44
CA VAL A 45 6.93 -4.45 -4.87
C VAL A 45 5.75 -3.71 -4.24
N ALA A 46 4.58 -4.34 -4.15
CA ALA A 46 3.42 -3.77 -3.46
C ALA A 46 3.70 -3.53 -1.97
N GLY A 47 4.39 -4.48 -1.31
CA GLY A 47 4.86 -4.29 0.07
C GLY A 47 5.83 -3.12 0.20
N MET A 48 6.79 -2.98 -0.71
CA MET A 48 7.74 -1.87 -0.70
C MET A 48 7.08 -0.51 -0.96
N VAL A 49 6.12 -0.44 -1.88
CA VAL A 49 5.34 0.77 -2.12
C VAL A 49 4.52 1.12 -0.87
N LEU A 50 3.89 0.14 -0.22
CA LEU A 50 3.14 0.37 1.02
C LEU A 50 4.03 0.95 2.12
N VAL A 51 5.21 0.36 2.37
CA VAL A 51 6.17 0.86 3.37
C VAL A 51 6.71 2.24 3.00
N SER A 52 7.00 2.48 1.71
CA SER A 52 7.51 3.80 1.26
C SER A 52 6.46 4.89 1.40
N LEU A 53 5.18 4.59 1.12
CA LEU A 53 4.06 5.50 1.36
C LEU A 53 3.86 5.76 2.85
N GLU A 54 4.01 4.74 3.69
CA GLU A 54 3.95 4.89 5.15
C GLU A 54 5.09 5.79 5.66
N ARG A 55 6.32 5.62 5.20
CA ARG A 55 7.43 6.56 5.49
C ARG A 55 7.09 7.98 5.05
N LEU A 56 6.51 8.11 3.86
CA LEU A 56 6.20 9.41 3.28
C LEU A 56 5.08 10.15 4.01
N VAL A 57 4.04 9.46 4.50
CA VAL A 57 2.94 10.13 5.23
C VAL A 57 3.43 10.79 6.53
N TRP A 58 4.47 10.23 7.16
CA TRP A 58 5.11 10.83 8.33
C TRP A 58 5.98 12.05 8.01
N GLN A 59 6.55 12.11 6.80
CA GLN A 59 7.53 13.14 6.41
C GLN A 59 6.92 14.30 5.60
N ASP A 60 6.05 13.99 4.64
CA ASP A 60 5.41 14.94 3.73
C ASP A 60 4.06 14.37 3.27
N GLN A 61 2.99 14.77 3.97
CA GLN A 61 1.62 14.34 3.68
C GLN A 61 1.14 14.73 2.28
N LEU A 62 1.59 15.88 1.76
CA LEU A 62 1.22 16.31 0.41
C LEU A 62 1.90 15.46 -0.65
N ALA A 63 3.16 15.07 -0.43
CA ALA A 63 3.86 14.14 -1.32
C ALA A 63 3.20 12.76 -1.28
N PHE A 64 2.75 12.31 -0.10
CA PHE A 64 1.98 11.08 0.04
C PHE A 64 0.72 11.09 -0.83
N CYS A 65 -0.15 12.09 -0.67
CA CYS A 65 -1.38 12.19 -1.47
C CYS A 65 -1.06 12.22 -2.97
N TRP A 66 -0.09 13.06 -3.35
CA TRP A 66 0.33 13.19 -4.73
C TRP A 66 0.84 11.87 -5.32
N ALA A 67 1.67 11.13 -4.58
CA ALA A 67 2.25 9.86 -5.03
C ALA A 67 1.18 8.78 -5.24
N VAL A 68 0.21 8.68 -4.32
CA VAL A 68 -0.92 7.75 -4.42
C VAL A 68 -1.75 8.01 -5.67
N GLU A 69 -2.02 9.28 -5.97
CA GLU A 69 -2.86 9.69 -7.11
C GLU A 69 -2.15 9.56 -8.45
N ASN A 70 -0.86 9.93 -8.52
CA ASN A 70 -0.19 10.19 -9.79
C ASN A 70 0.88 9.15 -10.17
N THR A 71 1.43 8.44 -9.19
CA THR A 71 2.62 7.61 -9.40
C THR A 71 2.35 6.13 -9.24
N VAL A 72 1.63 5.73 -8.18
CA VAL A 72 1.40 4.31 -7.88
C VAL A 72 0.52 3.68 -8.96
N PRO A 73 1.02 2.68 -9.71
CA PRO A 73 0.22 2.05 -10.76
C PRO A 73 -0.98 1.30 -10.18
N GLY A 74 -2.12 1.33 -10.88
CA GLY A 74 -3.35 0.71 -10.40
C GLY A 74 -3.23 -0.80 -10.10
N TYR A 75 -2.36 -1.53 -10.82
CA TYR A 75 -2.11 -2.95 -10.53
C TYR A 75 -1.33 -3.17 -9.23
N VAL A 76 -0.42 -2.26 -8.87
CA VAL A 76 0.29 -2.29 -7.58
C VAL A 76 -0.69 -1.96 -6.45
N MET A 77 -1.52 -0.93 -6.65
CA MET A 77 -2.55 -0.55 -5.68
C MET A 77 -3.54 -1.71 -5.40
N ARG A 78 -3.93 -2.49 -6.42
CA ARG A 78 -4.75 -3.68 -6.23
C ARG A 78 -4.05 -4.75 -5.37
N GLU A 79 -2.75 -4.96 -5.57
CA GLU A 79 -2.01 -5.92 -4.76
C GLU A 79 -1.82 -5.41 -3.31
N ILE A 80 -1.60 -4.11 -3.11
CA ILE A 80 -1.61 -3.49 -1.77
C ILE A 80 -2.95 -3.75 -1.06
N ARG A 81 -4.07 -3.53 -1.76
CA ARG A 81 -5.40 -3.85 -1.22
C ARG A 81 -5.47 -5.32 -0.83
N ARG A 82 -5.10 -6.24 -1.73
CA ARG A 82 -5.09 -7.68 -1.45
C ARG A 82 -4.25 -8.06 -0.23
N ILE A 83 -3.06 -7.47 -0.06
CA ILE A 83 -2.17 -7.71 1.09
C ILE A 83 -2.83 -7.21 2.38
N THR A 84 -3.49 -6.06 2.33
CA THR A 84 -4.06 -5.39 3.52
C THR A 84 -5.46 -5.86 3.87
N SER A 85 -6.22 -6.43 2.93
CA SER A 85 -7.65 -6.78 3.10
C SER A 85 -7.93 -7.57 4.36
N ILE A 86 -7.17 -8.64 4.64
CA ILE A 86 -7.38 -9.47 5.85
C ILE A 86 -7.15 -8.67 7.12
N THR A 87 -6.13 -7.82 7.14
CA THR A 87 -5.80 -6.98 8.29
C THR A 87 -6.91 -5.96 8.53
N VAL A 88 -7.42 -5.34 7.48
CA VAL A 88 -8.55 -4.40 7.59
C VAL A 88 -9.80 -5.14 8.04
N TYR A 89 -10.09 -6.30 7.47
CA TYR A 89 -11.24 -7.14 7.83
C TYR A 89 -11.23 -7.47 9.34
N LYS A 90 -10.08 -7.93 9.85
CA LYS A 90 -9.91 -8.20 11.27
C LYS A 90 -10.11 -6.95 12.13
N ARG A 91 -9.52 -5.81 11.74
CA ARG A 91 -9.69 -4.54 12.47
C ARG A 91 -11.15 -4.07 12.53
N LEU A 92 -11.95 -4.33 11.51
CA LEU A 92 -13.37 -4.01 11.52
C LEU A 92 -14.14 -4.88 12.53
N ILE A 93 -13.83 -6.19 12.59
CA ILE A 93 -14.38 -7.10 13.61
C ILE A 93 -13.96 -6.65 15.00
N ASP A 94 -12.69 -6.30 15.20
CA ASP A 94 -12.17 -5.83 16.49
C ASP A 94 -12.82 -4.50 16.93
N ARG A 95 -13.38 -3.72 15.98
CA ARG A 95 -14.18 -2.51 16.23
C ARG A 95 -15.67 -2.80 16.48
N GLY A 96 -16.07 -4.07 16.54
CA GLY A 96 -17.45 -4.48 16.81
C GLY A 96 -18.37 -4.45 15.59
N LEU A 97 -17.83 -4.46 14.37
CA LEU A 97 -18.62 -4.58 13.14
C LEU A 97 -18.78 -6.05 12.76
N ASP A 98 -19.99 -6.43 12.35
CA ASP A 98 -20.31 -7.81 11.99
C ASP A 98 -20.16 -8.08 10.48
N PRO A 99 -19.31 -9.04 10.09
CA PRO A 99 -19.22 -9.50 8.70
C PRO A 99 -20.56 -9.96 8.13
N GLY A 100 -20.89 -9.50 6.91
CA GLY A 100 -22.14 -9.86 6.23
C GLY A 100 -23.37 -9.06 6.69
N GLN A 101 -23.27 -8.32 7.80
CA GLN A 101 -24.31 -7.39 8.28
C GLN A 101 -23.87 -5.93 8.11
N ASP A 102 -22.68 -5.59 8.61
CA ASP A 102 -22.15 -4.24 8.59
C ASP A 102 -21.21 -3.99 7.42
N PHE A 103 -20.45 -5.02 7.03
CA PHE A 103 -19.53 -4.93 5.90
C PHE A 103 -19.32 -6.26 5.17
N SER A 104 -18.92 -6.19 3.91
CA SER A 104 -18.57 -7.33 3.06
C SER A 104 -17.40 -6.99 2.13
N VAL A 105 -16.94 -7.96 1.33
CA VAL A 105 -15.84 -7.77 0.37
C VAL A 105 -16.31 -8.19 -1.01
N ASP A 106 -16.08 -7.33 -2.01
CA ASP A 106 -16.38 -7.64 -3.41
C ASP A 106 -15.30 -8.53 -4.05
N ALA A 107 -15.56 -9.02 -5.26
CA ALA A 107 -14.60 -9.83 -6.02
C ALA A 107 -13.29 -9.09 -6.37
N LYS A 108 -13.23 -7.76 -6.20
CA LYS A 108 -12.05 -6.93 -6.44
C LYS A 108 -11.28 -6.63 -5.15
N GLY A 109 -11.70 -7.19 -4.01
CA GLY A 109 -11.09 -6.98 -2.70
C GLY A 109 -11.43 -5.63 -2.07
N ASN A 110 -12.43 -4.91 -2.61
CA ASN A 110 -12.92 -3.68 -1.99
C ASN A 110 -13.86 -4.04 -0.84
N ILE A 111 -13.72 -3.33 0.28
CA ILE A 111 -14.63 -3.44 1.41
C ILE A 111 -15.86 -2.59 1.12
N LEU A 112 -17.02 -3.20 1.25
CA LEU A 112 -18.33 -2.58 1.11
C LEU A 112 -18.93 -2.40 2.49
N PHE A 113 -19.40 -1.20 2.81
CA PHE A 113 -20.05 -0.89 4.08
C PHE A 113 -21.53 -0.63 3.88
N THR A 114 -22.36 -1.07 4.82
CA THR A 114 -23.74 -0.58 4.91
C THR A 114 -23.75 0.87 5.37
N ASP A 115 -24.85 1.59 5.09
CA ASP A 115 -24.95 3.01 5.46
C ASP A 115 -24.83 3.25 6.96
N ARG A 116 -25.30 2.31 7.78
CA ARG A 116 -25.14 2.33 9.25
C ARG A 116 -23.70 2.14 9.70
N ALA A 117 -22.94 1.28 9.03
CA ALA A 117 -21.58 0.92 9.42
C ALA A 117 -20.53 1.97 9.01
N LYS A 118 -20.83 2.81 8.02
CA LYS A 118 -19.91 3.87 7.54
C LYS A 118 -19.48 4.82 8.65
N THR A 119 -20.39 5.23 9.53
CA THR A 119 -20.09 6.15 10.63
C THR A 119 -19.13 5.54 11.65
N THR A 120 -19.27 4.25 11.97
CA THR A 120 -18.40 3.54 12.92
C THR A 120 -17.05 3.14 12.30
N ALA A 121 -17.01 2.89 11.00
CA ALA A 121 -15.80 2.46 10.31
C ALA A 121 -14.74 3.57 10.20
N PHE A 122 -15.18 4.85 10.10
CA PHE A 122 -14.31 6.01 9.89
C PHE A 122 -14.24 6.98 11.07
N SER A 123 -14.91 6.67 12.18
CA SER A 123 -14.64 7.27 13.49
C SER A 123 -13.35 6.72 14.11
#